data_AF-A0A0D3QHT7-F1
#
_entry.id   AF-A0A0D3QHT7-F1
#
_cell.length_a   1.000
_cell.length_b   1.000
_cell.length_c   1.000
_cell.angle_alpha   90.00
_cell.angle_beta   90.00
_cell.angle_gamma   90.00
#
_symmetry.space_group_name_H-M   'P 1'
#
loop_
_entity.id
_entity.type
_entity.pdbx_description
1 polymer ?
#
loop_
_entity_poly.entity_id
_entity_poly.type
_entity_poly.pdbx_seq_one_letter_code
_entity_poly.pdbx_strand_id
1 'polypeptide(L)'
;THVLYAFGDINSAGEVIASDEWSDVQMGIPQAPIDWNAPGKRANGCVGSLYELKKKNRNLKILLSIGGWTYSQAGKFTAPASTDSSRQAFANSAVKIMADWGFDGIDMDWEYPVSKEEGKNFVLLLRACRKALDAYAKKY
;
A
#
# COMPACT_ATOMS: atom_id res chain seq x y z
N THR A 1 -13.45 -9.09 9.24
CA THR A 1 -12.10 -9.65 9.51
C THR A 1 -11.02 -8.82 8.85
N HIS A 2 -11.27 -8.26 7.65
CA HIS A 2 -10.32 -7.43 6.93
C HIS A 2 -10.87 -6.02 6.69
N VAL A 3 -9.99 -5.02 6.63
CA VAL A 3 -10.23 -3.67 6.12
C VAL A 3 -9.27 -3.44 4.96
N LEU A 4 -9.79 -2.93 3.85
CA LEU A 4 -9.00 -2.43 2.73
C LEU A 4 -8.93 -0.91 2.86
N TYR A 5 -7.73 -0.38 3.11
CA TYR A 5 -7.51 1.06 3.23
C TYR A 5 -7.20 1.63 1.84
N ALA A 6 -8.16 2.36 1.28
CA ALA A 6 -8.15 2.79 -0.11
C ALA A 6 -7.92 4.32 -0.20
N PHE A 7 -7.08 4.83 -1.11
CA PHE A 7 -6.18 4.11 -2.02
C PHE A 7 -4.74 4.58 -1.85
N GLY A 8 -3.79 3.66 -2.00
CA GLY A 8 -2.42 4.00 -2.33
C GLY A 8 -2.33 4.41 -3.80
N ASP A 9 -1.59 5.48 -4.08
CA ASP A 9 -1.33 5.97 -5.43
C ASP A 9 0.00 5.41 -5.97
N ILE A 10 0.23 5.58 -7.27
CA ILE A 10 1.46 5.24 -7.97
C ILE A 10 2.05 6.52 -8.56
N ASN A 11 3.30 6.82 -8.23
CA ASN A 11 4.00 8.00 -8.73
C ASN A 11 4.51 7.79 -10.17
N SER A 12 5.10 8.82 -10.76
CA SER A 12 5.64 8.77 -12.14
C SER A 12 6.84 7.81 -12.31
N ALA A 13 7.52 7.44 -11.22
CA ALA A 13 8.58 6.42 -11.21
C ALA A 13 8.03 4.99 -11.10
N GLY A 14 6.73 4.83 -10.90
CA GLY A 14 6.07 3.54 -10.73
C GLY A 14 6.12 2.98 -9.30
N GLU A 15 6.41 3.83 -8.32
CA GLU A 15 6.45 3.47 -6.91
C GLU A 15 5.11 3.76 -6.24
N VAL A 16 4.73 2.90 -5.29
CA VAL A 16 3.51 3.08 -4.49
C VAL A 16 3.76 4.12 -3.40
N ILE A 17 2.84 5.08 -3.29
CA ILE A 17 2.90 6.22 -2.37
C ILE A 17 1.55 6.45 -1.67
N ALA A 18 1.56 7.27 -0.62
CA ALA A 18 0.35 7.83 -0.03
C ALA A 18 -0.40 8.68 -1.07
N SER A 19 -1.73 8.60 -1.10
CA SER A 19 -2.54 9.48 -1.96
C SER A 19 -2.86 10.81 -1.28
N ASP A 20 -2.98 10.81 0.04
CA ASP A 20 -3.26 11.98 0.87
C ASP A 20 -2.49 11.87 2.18
N GLU A 21 -1.27 12.40 2.21
CA GLU A 21 -0.43 12.35 3.41
C GLU A 21 -1.10 12.98 4.63
N TRP A 22 -1.96 13.99 4.43
CA TRP A 22 -2.68 14.63 5.52
C TRP A 22 -3.60 13.63 6.20
N SER A 23 -4.50 13.02 5.44
CA SER A 23 -5.43 12.00 5.97
C SER A 23 -4.69 10.75 6.46
N ASP A 24 -3.70 10.28 5.68
CA ASP A 24 -3.06 8.99 5.90
C ASP A 24 -2.24 8.97 7.20
N VAL A 25 -1.38 9.98 7.39
CA VAL A 25 -0.33 9.91 8.42
C VAL A 25 -0.11 11.19 9.24
N GLN A 26 -0.69 12.34 8.86
CA GLN A 26 -0.39 13.62 9.54
C GLN A 26 -1.52 14.10 10.45
N MET A 27 -2.79 13.95 10.03
CA MET A 27 -3.95 14.50 10.71
C MET A 27 -4.01 14.03 12.17
N GLY A 28 -4.19 14.98 13.10
CA GLY A 28 -4.36 14.67 14.52
C GLY A 28 -5.65 13.92 14.79
N ILE A 29 -5.60 12.94 15.69
CA ILE A 29 -6.76 12.14 16.06
C ILE A 29 -7.22 12.51 17.48
N PRO A 30 -8.49 12.92 17.69
CA PRO A 30 -8.93 13.44 18.99
C PRO A 30 -8.75 12.45 20.15
N GLN A 31 -8.83 11.16 19.87
CA GLN A 31 -8.74 10.09 20.86
C GLN A 31 -7.30 9.60 21.14
N ALA A 32 -6.30 10.09 20.40
CA ALA A 32 -4.89 9.89 20.70
C ALA A 32 -4.14 11.20 20.40
N PRO A 33 -4.12 12.15 21.35
CA PRO A 33 -3.48 13.44 21.14
C PRO A 33 -2.04 13.27 20.65
N ILE A 34 -1.65 14.12 19.69
CA ILE A 34 -0.32 14.10 19.10
C ILE A 34 0.69 14.40 20.20
N ASP A 35 1.50 13.42 20.56
CA ASP A 35 2.68 13.63 21.39
C ASP A 35 3.86 13.96 20.47
N TRP A 36 4.09 15.26 20.27
CA TRP A 36 5.22 15.77 19.48
C TRP A 36 6.59 15.39 20.07
N ASN A 37 6.63 14.91 21.30
CA ASN A 37 7.85 14.50 22.00
C ASN A 37 8.02 12.98 22.11
N ALA A 38 7.06 12.19 21.58
CA ALA A 38 7.15 10.74 21.65
C ALA A 38 8.40 10.24 20.88
N PRO A 39 9.24 9.39 21.49
CA PRO A 39 10.39 8.82 20.80
C PRO A 39 9.93 7.87 19.69
N GLY A 40 10.32 8.19 18.46
CA GLY A 40 9.96 7.45 17.25
C GLY A 40 8.87 8.15 16.44
N LYS A 41 9.01 8.16 15.11
CA LYS A 41 7.99 8.71 14.20
C LYS A 41 6.77 7.79 14.20
N ARG A 42 5.81 8.04 15.07
CA ARG A 42 4.50 7.40 15.01
C ARG A 42 3.70 8.03 13.86
N ALA A 43 3.09 7.21 13.01
CA ALA A 43 2.10 7.70 12.05
C ALA A 43 0.84 8.16 12.82
N ASN A 44 0.39 9.38 12.54
CA ASN A 44 -0.92 9.87 12.96
C ASN A 44 -1.97 9.45 11.92
N GLY A 45 -3.01 10.27 11.72
CA GLY A 45 -4.01 10.07 10.68
C GLY A 45 -4.81 8.77 10.83
N CYS A 46 -5.38 8.35 9.70
CA CYS A 46 -6.12 7.11 9.59
C CYS A 46 -5.22 5.90 9.85
N VAL A 47 -3.96 5.90 9.38
CA VAL A 47 -3.01 4.80 9.60
C VAL A 47 -2.79 4.57 11.11
N GLY A 48 -2.54 5.64 11.86
CA GLY A 48 -2.40 5.57 13.32
C GLY A 48 -3.65 5.06 14.02
N SER A 49 -4.83 5.48 13.57
CA SER A 49 -6.13 5.04 14.11
C SER A 49 -6.39 3.55 13.86
N LEU A 50 -6.10 3.10 12.63
CA LEU A 50 -6.22 1.71 12.20
C LEU A 50 -5.29 0.79 12.99
N TYR A 51 -4.08 1.24 13.31
CA TYR A 51 -3.17 0.53 14.19
C TYR A 51 -3.75 0.34 15.61
N GLU A 52 -4.38 1.37 16.18
CA GLU A 52 -5.06 1.24 17.48
C GLU A 52 -6.26 0.29 17.43
N LEU A 53 -7.00 0.25 16.31
CA LEU A 53 -8.08 -0.73 16.11
C LEU A 53 -7.53 -2.16 16.06
N LYS A 54 -6.39 -2.40 15.39
CA LYS A 54 -5.71 -3.72 15.41
C LYS A 54 -5.31 -4.14 16.82
N LYS A 55 -4.86 -3.20 17.67
CA LYS A 55 -4.53 -3.51 19.08
C LYS A 55 -5.76 -3.96 19.86
N LYS A 56 -6.92 -3.33 19.62
CA LYS A 56 -8.20 -3.69 20.27
C LYS A 56 -8.80 -5.00 19.76
N ASN A 57 -8.65 -5.31 18.47
CA ASN A 57 -9.13 -6.54 17.86
C ASN A 57 -8.00 -7.25 17.12
N ARG A 58 -7.38 -8.25 17.77
CA ARG A 58 -6.25 -9.00 17.20
C ARG A 58 -6.60 -9.88 16.00
N ASN A 59 -7.88 -10.09 15.72
CA ASN A 59 -8.39 -10.75 14.52
C ASN A 59 -8.64 -9.80 13.34
N LEU A 60 -8.45 -8.48 13.53
CA LEU A 60 -8.54 -7.50 12.45
C LEU A 60 -7.25 -7.48 11.64
N LYS A 61 -7.39 -7.55 10.30
CA LYS A 61 -6.33 -7.41 9.32
C LYS A 61 -6.58 -6.21 8.43
N ILE A 62 -5.52 -5.51 8.07
CA ILE A 62 -5.59 -4.26 7.30
C ILE A 62 -4.67 -4.38 6.11
N LEU A 63 -5.19 -4.12 4.91
CA LEU A 63 -4.42 -4.15 3.68
C LEU A 63 -4.42 -2.76 3.05
N LEU A 64 -3.30 -2.37 2.43
CA LEU A 64 -3.26 -1.19 1.56
C LEU A 64 -3.87 -1.58 0.22
N SER A 65 -4.99 -0.97 -0.15
CA SER A 65 -5.55 -1.13 -1.50
C SER A 65 -4.90 -0.10 -2.42
N ILE A 66 -4.27 -0.57 -3.51
CA ILE A 66 -3.50 0.27 -4.43
C ILE A 66 -4.28 0.39 -5.74
N GLY A 67 -4.48 1.62 -6.22
CA GLY A 67 -5.16 1.87 -7.49
C GLY A 67 -6.61 2.33 -7.36
N GLY A 68 -7.54 1.46 -7.75
CA GLY A 68 -8.95 1.78 -7.97
C GLY A 68 -9.19 2.50 -9.29
N TRP A 69 -10.45 2.80 -9.59
CA TRP A 69 -10.90 3.44 -10.84
C TRP A 69 -10.04 4.64 -11.25
N THR A 70 -9.88 5.65 -10.38
CA THR A 70 -9.19 6.91 -10.71
C THR A 70 -7.75 6.68 -11.18
N TYR A 71 -6.97 5.90 -10.43
CA TYR A 71 -5.56 5.67 -10.76
C TYR A 71 -5.37 4.67 -11.90
N SER A 72 -6.32 3.74 -12.07
CA SER A 72 -6.35 2.84 -13.21
C SER A 72 -6.62 3.57 -14.52
N GLN A 73 -7.62 4.46 -14.55
CA GLN A 73 -7.98 5.27 -15.72
C GLN A 73 -6.89 6.30 -16.07
N ALA A 74 -6.08 6.70 -15.09
CA ALA A 74 -4.88 7.50 -15.32
C ALA A 74 -3.70 6.68 -15.90
N GLY A 75 -3.88 5.39 -16.20
CA GLY A 75 -2.86 4.54 -16.82
C GLY A 75 -1.70 4.18 -15.90
N LYS A 76 -1.88 4.34 -14.58
CA LYS A 76 -0.76 4.26 -13.62
C LYS A 76 -0.20 2.86 -13.41
N PHE A 77 -0.88 1.81 -13.84
CA PHE A 77 -0.41 0.43 -13.73
C PHE A 77 0.42 -0.06 -14.92
N THR A 78 0.18 0.47 -16.14
CA THR A 78 0.74 -0.11 -17.36
C THR A 78 2.26 -0.07 -17.37
N ALA A 79 2.88 1.09 -17.08
CA ALA A 79 4.33 1.21 -17.03
C ALA A 79 4.98 0.40 -15.88
N PRO A 80 4.48 0.46 -14.63
CA PRO A 80 4.98 -0.39 -13.54
C PRO A 80 4.86 -1.90 -13.81
N ALA A 81 3.82 -2.34 -14.51
CA ALA A 81 3.63 -3.75 -14.82
C ALA A 81 4.52 -4.26 -15.99
N SER A 82 5.01 -3.37 -16.85
CA SER A 82 5.56 -3.72 -18.17
C SER A 82 6.93 -4.41 -18.17
N THR A 83 7.84 -4.09 -17.25
CA THR A 83 9.22 -4.62 -17.25
C THR A 83 9.56 -5.26 -15.91
N ASP A 84 10.60 -6.09 -15.88
CA ASP A 84 10.98 -6.76 -14.64
C ASP A 84 11.48 -5.78 -13.57
N SER A 85 12.28 -4.79 -13.97
CA SER A 85 12.77 -3.75 -13.08
C SER A 85 11.64 -2.86 -12.54
N SER A 86 10.70 -2.43 -13.39
CA SER A 86 9.58 -1.60 -12.95
C SER A 86 8.62 -2.35 -12.01
N ARG A 87 8.38 -3.66 -12.26
CA ARG A 87 7.62 -4.51 -11.33
C ARG A 87 8.29 -4.65 -9.98
N GLN A 88 9.62 -4.78 -9.95
CA GLN A 88 10.37 -4.84 -8.69
C GLN A 88 10.31 -3.51 -7.93
N ALA A 89 10.43 -2.37 -8.62
CA ALA A 89 10.28 -1.04 -8.00
C ALA A 89 8.89 -0.85 -7.36
N PHE A 90 7.83 -1.20 -8.09
CA PHE A 90 6.47 -1.21 -7.57
C PHE A 90 6.33 -2.13 -6.35
N ALA A 91 6.76 -3.39 -6.46
CA ALA A 91 6.60 -4.37 -5.39
C ALA A 91 7.37 -3.97 -4.12
N ASN A 92 8.60 -3.46 -4.27
CA ASN A 92 9.42 -3.03 -3.15
C ASN A 92 8.85 -1.81 -2.44
N SER A 93 8.37 -0.81 -3.19
CA SER A 93 7.73 0.37 -2.60
C SER A 93 6.39 0.03 -1.93
N ALA A 94 5.57 -0.83 -2.53
CA ALA A 94 4.32 -1.34 -1.95
C ALA A 94 4.56 -2.08 -0.61
N VAL A 95 5.57 -2.95 -0.55
CA VAL A 95 5.94 -3.66 0.68
C VAL A 95 6.53 -2.70 1.70
N LYS A 96 7.30 -1.69 1.26
CA LYS A 96 7.86 -0.68 2.15
C LYS A 96 6.76 0.12 2.85
N ILE A 97 5.80 0.68 2.11
CA ILE A 97 4.71 1.46 2.70
C ILE A 97 3.82 0.59 3.60
N MET A 98 3.53 -0.66 3.18
CA MET A 98 2.81 -1.63 4.00
C MET A 98 3.52 -1.88 5.35
N ALA A 99 4.83 -2.08 5.32
CA ALA A 99 5.64 -2.31 6.51
C ALA A 99 5.71 -1.07 7.41
N ASP A 100 5.98 0.11 6.84
CA ASP A 100 6.06 1.37 7.56
C ASP A 100 4.73 1.72 8.25
N TRP A 101 3.60 1.38 7.63
CA TRP A 101 2.25 1.65 8.14
C TRP A 101 1.70 0.55 9.06
N GLY A 102 2.43 -0.57 9.21
CA GLY A 102 2.02 -1.69 10.06
C GLY A 102 0.80 -2.46 9.53
N PHE A 103 0.62 -2.48 8.22
CA PHE A 103 -0.45 -3.23 7.55
C PHE A 103 -0.09 -4.71 7.41
N ASP A 104 -1.10 -5.57 7.26
CA ASP A 104 -0.97 -7.03 7.18
C ASP A 104 -0.81 -7.55 5.74
N GLY A 105 -0.96 -6.67 4.74
CA GLY A 105 -0.84 -7.03 3.33
C GLY A 105 -1.13 -5.87 2.40
N ILE A 106 -1.19 -6.21 1.11
CA ILE A 106 -1.55 -5.29 0.02
C ILE A 106 -2.66 -5.91 -0.81
N ASP A 107 -3.50 -5.06 -1.37
CA ASP A 107 -4.60 -5.35 -2.26
C ASP A 107 -4.37 -4.57 -3.58
N MET A 108 -4.68 -5.21 -4.71
CA MET A 108 -4.37 -4.71 -6.05
C MET A 108 -5.65 -4.48 -6.82
N ASP A 109 -6.00 -3.21 -7.03
CA ASP A 109 -7.23 -2.82 -7.71
C ASP A 109 -6.91 -2.12 -9.05
N TRP A 110 -6.63 -2.94 -10.08
CA TRP A 110 -6.40 -2.45 -11.44
C TRP A 110 -7.67 -2.63 -12.28
N GLU A 111 -8.26 -1.51 -12.67
CA GLU A 111 -9.53 -1.41 -13.40
C GLU A 111 -9.36 -0.73 -14.78
N TYR A 112 -9.06 -1.45 -15.86
CA TYR A 112 -8.78 -2.87 -15.96
C TYR A 112 -7.59 -3.08 -16.91
N PRO A 113 -6.89 -4.21 -16.86
CA PRO A 113 -6.03 -4.63 -17.96
C PRO A 113 -6.87 -4.74 -19.24
N VAL A 114 -6.56 -3.95 -20.28
CA VAL A 114 -7.36 -3.86 -21.51
C VAL A 114 -6.83 -4.70 -22.67
N SER A 115 -5.68 -5.36 -22.48
CA SER A 115 -5.08 -6.21 -23.51
C SER A 115 -4.57 -7.53 -22.95
N LYS A 116 -4.39 -8.52 -23.84
CA LYS A 116 -3.76 -9.81 -23.49
C LYS A 116 -2.36 -9.61 -22.88
N GLU A 117 -1.64 -8.59 -23.32
CA GLU A 117 -0.30 -8.30 -22.81
C GLU A 117 -0.36 -7.67 -21.41
N GLU A 118 -1.28 -6.74 -21.17
CA GLU A 118 -1.52 -6.22 -19.81
C GLU A 118 -2.00 -7.30 -18.85
N GLY A 119 -2.85 -8.23 -19.30
CA GLY A 119 -3.24 -9.39 -18.49
C GLY A 119 -2.05 -10.26 -18.07
N LYS A 120 -1.10 -10.54 -18.98
CA LYS A 120 0.15 -11.24 -18.63
C LYS A 120 1.01 -10.42 -17.68
N ASN A 121 1.18 -9.14 -17.95
CA ASN A 121 1.98 -8.24 -17.13
C ASN A 121 1.40 -8.11 -15.72
N PHE A 122 0.08 -8.13 -15.57
CA PHE A 122 -0.56 -8.13 -14.26
C PHE A 122 -0.21 -9.39 -13.45
N VAL A 123 -0.24 -10.57 -14.07
CA VAL A 123 0.21 -11.82 -13.41
C VAL A 123 1.68 -11.74 -12.98
N LEU A 124 2.55 -11.15 -13.82
CA LEU A 124 3.96 -10.95 -13.48
C LEU A 124 4.15 -9.94 -12.34
N LEU A 125 3.34 -8.88 -12.31
CA LEU A 125 3.34 -7.88 -11.24
C LEU A 125 2.90 -8.52 -9.91
N LEU A 126 1.81 -9.29 -9.90
CA LEU A 126 1.36 -10.04 -8.72
C LEU A 126 2.43 -11.01 -8.21
N ARG A 127 3.14 -11.68 -9.13
CA ARG A 127 4.27 -12.54 -8.78
C ARG A 127 5.42 -11.77 -8.13
N ALA A 128 5.75 -10.57 -8.62
CA ALA A 128 6.77 -9.72 -8.03
C ALA A 128 6.36 -9.27 -6.61
N CYS A 129 5.12 -8.82 -6.44
CA CYS A 129 4.55 -8.48 -5.13
C CYS A 129 4.60 -9.64 -4.13
N ARG A 130 4.18 -10.85 -4.54
CA ARG A 130 4.25 -12.05 -3.69
C ARG A 130 5.68 -12.34 -3.24
N LYS A 131 6.65 -12.30 -4.16
CA LYS A 131 8.07 -12.50 -3.83
C LYS A 131 8.60 -11.45 -2.85
N ALA A 132 8.25 -10.19 -3.03
CA ALA A 132 8.67 -9.11 -2.13
C ALA A 132 8.09 -9.28 -0.72
N LEU A 133 6.80 -9.67 -0.62
CA LEU A 133 6.16 -10.00 0.66
C LEU A 133 6.83 -11.20 1.35
N ASP A 134 7.13 -12.27 0.60
CA ASP A 134 7.81 -13.45 1.14
C ASP A 134 9.23 -13.12 1.63
N ALA A 135 9.95 -12.29 0.88
CA ALA A 135 11.28 -11.81 1.27
C ALA A 135 11.23 -10.96 2.54
N TYR A 136 10.23 -10.08 2.68
CA TYR A 136 10.00 -9.30 3.89
C TYR A 136 9.71 -10.20 5.09
N ALA A 137 8.77 -11.15 4.94
CA ALA A 137 8.40 -12.10 5.99
C ALA A 137 9.53 -13.08 6.38
N LYS A 138 10.51 -13.31 5.49
CA LYS A 138 11.69 -14.11 5.83
C LYS A 138 12.72 -13.31 6.65
N LYS A 139 12.74 -11.99 6.50
CA LYS A 139 13.72 -11.11 7.15
C LYS A 139 13.33 -10.73 8.58
N TYR A 140 12.04 -10.66 8.88
CA TYR A 140 11.47 -10.22 10.16
C TYR A 140 10.51 -11.27 10.72
#